data_AF-A0A0F8BLC6-F1
#
_entry.id   AF-A0A0F8BLC6-F1
#
_cell.length_a   1.000
_cell.length_b   1.000
_cell.length_c   1.000
_cell.angle_alpha   90.00
_cell.angle_beta   90.00
_cell.angle_gamma   90.00
#
_symmetry.space_group_name_H-M   'P 1'
#
loop_
_entity.id
_entity.type
_entity.pdbx_description
1 polymer ?
#
loop_
_entity_poly.entity_id
_entity_poly.type
_entity_poly.pdbx_seq_one_letter_code
_entity_poly.pdbx_strand_id
1 'polypeptide(L)'
;MNTGLRLPNGTTLSPVQEMKWLGVIWDTSLNFKTQCQELATKARKTANVLRRISRVHSGALPNSVMQAVRACMLPQMTYAATTWFPRASKTSMGILEKVLREGLRAAVPVFKTTSKKCLYRFAAFPNMAIICQDMLRTGGIRASTCNADHPLYWTTIDGRIDEAKALLPDPIRDSTKLRPEQEGPAESLAEKLSKEEAAKAHLDLLSKESQETMWAYSDGSRNSDGDTGAGWAVYFRGKILAQGKGLCGRYREVADAEAIAALKAVRAAAEVAPSQAEGLNLCVDNLGVVKRIGRRMQKPGTSQLAIDEIRRTLARWQGGSDNLALEKPVGKVHWVPGHCEVPGNEAVDQLAKAGCKSEDLLVPKATMSLTAARRWRNEAFKADFRNWMKENCPKIKHLGGALNWPRPYDIGWMKGLHRGTVARILAARSGHGDFKEYHVRLNHRNAELHCPVAGCDQAKTFTHPWECLGNEKNLPMRFVRKLLTGDKSCRYLAGKLDPEWRVFRIGT
;
A
#
# COMPACT_ATOMS: atom_id res chain seq x y z
N MET A 1 -48.71 -10.26 -4.02
CA MET A 1 -48.95 -11.22 -5.11
C MET A 1 -47.60 -11.58 -5.73
N ASN A 2 -47.22 -12.86 -5.66
CA ASN A 2 -45.91 -13.38 -6.05
C ASN A 2 -45.96 -13.81 -7.53
N THR A 3 -46.24 -12.88 -8.43
CA THR A 3 -46.32 -13.17 -9.87
C THR A 3 -44.92 -13.35 -10.41
N GLY A 4 -44.56 -14.59 -10.77
CA GLY A 4 -43.27 -14.88 -11.37
C GLY A 4 -43.06 -14.10 -12.67
N LEU A 5 -41.81 -13.74 -12.95
CA LEU A 5 -41.42 -13.04 -14.18
C LEU A 5 -41.42 -14.04 -15.34
N ARG A 6 -42.30 -13.86 -16.33
CA ARG A 6 -42.34 -14.69 -17.52
C ARG A 6 -41.39 -14.14 -18.59
N LEU A 7 -40.41 -14.93 -19.01
CA LEU A 7 -39.45 -14.61 -20.05
C LEU A 7 -40.05 -14.84 -21.46
N PRO A 8 -39.51 -14.21 -22.52
CA PRO A 8 -39.98 -14.38 -23.90
C PRO A 8 -39.94 -15.83 -24.42
N ASN A 9 -39.07 -16.66 -23.84
CA ASN A 9 -38.96 -18.10 -24.16
C ASN A 9 -40.01 -18.97 -23.43
N GLY A 10 -40.98 -18.37 -22.73
CA GLY A 10 -42.03 -19.07 -22.00
C GLY A 10 -41.67 -19.50 -20.57
N THR A 11 -40.41 -19.30 -20.13
CA THR A 11 -39.96 -19.67 -18.77
C THR A 11 -40.51 -18.70 -17.73
N THR A 12 -41.10 -19.19 -16.64
CA THR A 12 -41.55 -18.36 -15.50
C THR A 12 -40.56 -18.45 -14.35
N LEU A 13 -39.96 -17.31 -13.99
CA LEU A 13 -39.05 -17.18 -12.86
C LEU A 13 -39.82 -16.78 -11.60
N SER A 14 -39.88 -17.66 -10.60
CA SER A 14 -40.50 -17.38 -9.31
C SER A 14 -39.54 -16.60 -8.38
N PRO A 15 -40.03 -15.61 -7.61
CA PRO A 15 -39.20 -14.94 -6.61
C PRO A 15 -38.71 -15.91 -5.53
N VAL A 16 -37.42 -15.81 -5.19
CA VAL A 16 -36.76 -16.61 -4.15
C VAL A 16 -36.33 -15.73 -2.98
N GLN A 17 -36.23 -16.31 -1.78
CA GLN A 17 -35.77 -15.58 -0.59
C GLN A 17 -34.28 -15.23 -0.65
N GLU A 18 -33.50 -16.10 -1.31
CA GLU A 18 -32.06 -15.94 -1.47
C GLU A 18 -31.65 -16.41 -2.87
N MET A 19 -30.76 -15.65 -3.51
CA MET A 19 -30.19 -15.99 -4.81
C MET A 19 -28.68 -15.90 -4.76
N LYS A 20 -27.98 -16.97 -5.15
CA LYS A 20 -26.52 -16.95 -5.30
C LYS A 20 -26.15 -16.61 -6.73
N TRP A 21 -25.44 -15.51 -6.92
CA TRP A 21 -24.95 -15.06 -8.23
C TRP A 21 -23.48 -14.69 -8.14
N LEU A 22 -22.65 -15.30 -9.01
CA LEU A 22 -21.19 -15.12 -9.03
C LEU A 22 -20.51 -15.27 -7.65
N GLY A 23 -21.07 -16.15 -6.81
CA GLY A 23 -20.57 -16.41 -5.45
C GLY A 23 -21.03 -15.43 -4.37
N VAL A 24 -21.85 -14.43 -4.71
CA VAL A 24 -22.51 -13.52 -3.75
C VAL A 24 -23.95 -13.97 -3.53
N ILE A 25 -24.37 -14.02 -2.27
CA ILE A 25 -25.75 -14.35 -1.89
C ILE A 25 -26.53 -13.06 -1.68
N TRP A 26 -27.59 -12.90 -2.45
CA TRP A 26 -28.52 -11.78 -2.41
C TRP A 26 -29.77 -12.20 -1.66
N ASP A 27 -30.10 -11.54 -0.55
CA ASP A 27 -31.37 -11.70 0.15
C ASP A 27 -32.39 -10.66 -0.30
N THR A 28 -33.68 -10.93 -0.12
CA THR A 28 -34.79 -10.05 -0.52
C THR A 28 -34.72 -8.64 0.08
N SER A 29 -34.09 -8.49 1.25
CA SER A 29 -33.92 -7.20 1.92
C SER A 29 -32.59 -6.50 1.62
N LEU A 30 -31.72 -7.13 0.80
CA LEU A 30 -30.38 -6.66 0.47
C LEU A 30 -29.54 -6.29 1.72
N ASN A 31 -29.77 -6.98 2.84
CA ASN A 31 -29.06 -6.74 4.10
C ASN A 31 -27.76 -7.57 4.23
N PHE A 32 -27.56 -8.49 3.27
CA PHE A 32 -26.44 -9.39 3.08
C PHE A 32 -26.09 -10.23 4.32
N LYS A 33 -27.09 -10.58 5.14
CA LYS A 33 -26.91 -11.40 6.34
C LYS A 33 -26.39 -12.78 5.99
N THR A 34 -27.04 -13.47 5.05
CA THR A 34 -26.65 -14.82 4.63
C THR A 34 -25.28 -14.83 3.98
N GLN A 35 -24.98 -13.83 3.14
CA GLN A 35 -23.63 -13.63 2.61
C GLN A 35 -22.59 -13.50 3.73
N CYS A 36 -22.82 -12.61 4.72
CA CYS A 36 -21.89 -12.43 5.84
C CYS A 36 -21.73 -13.71 6.67
N GLN A 37 -22.78 -14.51 6.85
CA GLN A 37 -22.71 -15.79 7.56
C GLN A 37 -21.87 -16.83 6.81
N GLU A 38 -22.03 -16.92 5.49
CA GLU A 38 -21.25 -17.82 4.64
C GLU A 38 -19.76 -17.46 4.65
N LEU A 39 -19.43 -16.17 4.47
CA LEU A 39 -18.05 -15.67 4.55
C LEU A 39 -17.45 -15.90 5.95
N ALA A 40 -18.22 -15.63 7.01
CA ALA A 40 -17.82 -15.87 8.39
C ALA A 40 -17.55 -17.36 8.68
N THR A 41 -18.36 -18.26 8.12
CA THR A 41 -18.20 -19.71 8.31
C THR A 41 -16.89 -20.20 7.69
N LYS A 42 -16.56 -19.74 6.48
CA LYS A 42 -15.27 -20.04 5.82
C LYS A 42 -14.10 -19.51 6.64
N ALA A 43 -14.14 -18.23 7.00
CA ALA A 43 -13.07 -17.60 7.78
C ALA A 43 -12.91 -18.20 9.19
N ARG A 44 -13.99 -18.67 9.81
CA ARG A 44 -13.95 -19.31 11.14
C ARG A 44 -13.24 -20.66 11.10
N LYS A 45 -13.35 -21.43 10.01
CA LYS A 45 -12.55 -22.66 9.82
C LYS A 45 -11.06 -22.35 9.87
N THR A 46 -10.63 -21.33 9.12
CA THR A 46 -9.25 -20.83 9.13
C THR A 46 -8.84 -20.34 10.53
N ALA A 47 -9.66 -19.54 11.20
CA ALA A 47 -9.40 -19.06 12.56
C ALA A 47 -9.21 -20.19 13.57
N ASN A 48 -9.98 -21.28 13.44
CA ASN A 48 -9.85 -22.46 14.28
C ASN A 48 -8.54 -23.20 14.05
N VAL A 49 -8.08 -23.33 12.81
CA VAL A 49 -6.76 -23.89 12.48
C VAL A 49 -5.65 -23.04 13.10
N LEU A 50 -5.70 -21.71 12.88
CA LEU A 50 -4.74 -20.78 13.46
C LEU A 50 -4.70 -20.90 14.98
N ARG A 51 -5.86 -21.00 15.64
CA ARG A 51 -5.95 -21.18 17.08
C ARG A 51 -5.26 -22.48 17.55
N ARG A 52 -5.39 -23.58 16.81
CA ARG A 52 -4.78 -24.88 17.16
C ARG A 52 -3.25 -24.84 17.10
N ILE A 53 -2.68 -24.15 16.11
CA ILE A 53 -1.22 -24.02 15.94
C ILE A 53 -0.61 -22.88 16.78
N SER A 54 -1.43 -22.12 17.50
CA SER A 54 -1.02 -20.95 18.29
C SER A 54 -0.96 -21.25 19.79
N ARG A 55 -0.43 -22.42 20.17
CA ARG A 55 -0.18 -22.78 21.59
C ARG A 55 0.88 -21.87 22.21
N VAL A 56 0.76 -21.54 23.48
CA VAL A 56 1.63 -20.53 24.14
C VAL A 56 3.09 -20.99 24.22
N HIS A 57 3.35 -22.27 24.47
CA HIS A 57 4.70 -22.81 24.67
C HIS A 57 5.36 -23.36 23.40
N SER A 58 4.57 -24.02 22.55
CA SER A 58 5.07 -24.73 21.35
C SER A 58 4.38 -24.29 20.06
N GLY A 59 3.69 -23.15 20.07
CA GLY A 59 2.95 -22.65 18.91
C GLY A 59 3.74 -21.69 18.03
N ALA A 60 3.15 -21.41 16.88
CA ALA A 60 3.69 -20.48 15.91
C ALA A 60 3.87 -19.06 16.48
N LEU A 61 4.87 -18.36 15.96
CA LEU A 61 5.18 -16.98 16.34
C LEU A 61 3.99 -16.05 16.05
N PRO A 62 3.66 -15.09 16.95
CA PRO A 62 2.53 -14.18 16.77
C PRO A 62 2.49 -13.47 15.42
N ASN A 63 3.65 -13.04 14.90
CA ASN A 63 3.73 -12.35 13.62
C ASN A 63 3.41 -13.26 12.42
N SER A 64 3.85 -14.51 12.45
CA SER A 64 3.54 -15.49 11.39
C SER A 64 2.04 -15.80 11.37
N VAL A 65 1.43 -15.96 12.55
CA VAL A 65 -0.02 -16.16 12.65
C VAL A 65 -0.79 -14.92 12.20
N MET A 66 -0.33 -13.72 12.56
CA MET A 66 -0.93 -12.46 12.07
C MET A 66 -0.82 -12.31 10.56
N GLN A 67 0.30 -12.73 9.96
CA GLN A 67 0.45 -12.78 8.51
C GLN A 67 -0.55 -13.76 7.89
N ALA A 68 -0.76 -14.93 8.49
CA ALA A 68 -1.77 -15.89 8.05
C ALA A 68 -3.21 -15.35 8.18
N VAL A 69 -3.53 -14.57 9.24
CA VAL A 69 -4.82 -13.86 9.33
C VAL A 69 -4.99 -12.92 8.14
N ARG A 70 -3.97 -12.13 7.79
CA ARG A 70 -4.02 -11.19 6.65
C ARG A 70 -4.12 -11.90 5.30
N ALA A 71 -3.33 -12.96 5.10
CA ALA A 71 -3.21 -13.64 3.83
C ALA A 71 -4.34 -14.64 3.55
N CYS A 72 -4.87 -15.29 4.60
CA CYS A 72 -5.83 -16.39 4.44
C CYS A 72 -7.24 -16.03 4.90
N MET A 73 -7.39 -15.32 6.03
CA MET A 73 -8.73 -14.99 6.55
C MET A 73 -9.33 -13.77 5.85
N LEU A 74 -8.57 -12.67 5.70
CA LEU A 74 -9.14 -11.44 5.13
C LEU A 74 -9.72 -11.65 3.72
N PRO A 75 -9.02 -12.29 2.76
CA PRO A 75 -9.59 -12.48 1.41
C PRO A 75 -10.90 -13.26 1.41
N GLN A 76 -11.05 -14.23 2.34
CA GLN A 76 -12.30 -14.97 2.51
C GLN A 76 -13.42 -14.05 3.03
N MET A 77 -13.11 -13.16 3.97
CA MET A 77 -14.09 -12.28 4.60
C MET A 77 -14.48 -11.08 3.74
N THR A 78 -13.60 -10.66 2.82
CA THR A 78 -13.80 -9.49 1.95
C THR A 78 -14.13 -9.87 0.51
N TYR A 79 -14.43 -11.15 0.24
CA TYR A 79 -14.83 -11.59 -1.09
C TYR A 79 -16.04 -10.78 -1.58
N ALA A 80 -15.90 -10.15 -2.75
CA ALA A 80 -16.90 -9.28 -3.35
C ALA A 80 -17.40 -8.15 -2.43
N ALA A 81 -16.57 -7.65 -1.51
CA ALA A 81 -16.94 -6.57 -0.58
C ALA A 81 -17.50 -5.33 -1.28
N THR A 82 -17.04 -5.04 -2.50
CA THR A 82 -17.54 -3.92 -3.31
C THR A 82 -19.01 -4.03 -3.71
N THR A 83 -19.60 -5.22 -3.60
CA THR A 83 -21.00 -5.49 -3.96
C THR A 83 -21.91 -5.36 -2.74
N TRP A 84 -21.55 -6.00 -1.63
CA TRP A 84 -22.41 -6.10 -0.45
C TRP A 84 -22.16 -5.01 0.60
N PHE A 85 -20.98 -4.37 0.61
CA PHE A 85 -20.69 -3.21 1.46
C PHE A 85 -20.80 -1.92 0.62
N PRO A 86 -21.36 -0.80 1.13
CA PRO A 86 -21.80 -0.55 2.51
C PRO A 86 -23.24 -0.98 2.81
N ARG A 87 -23.94 -1.64 1.86
CA ARG A 87 -25.36 -2.02 1.97
C ARG A 87 -25.64 -3.01 3.11
N ALA A 88 -24.68 -3.87 3.45
CA ALA A 88 -24.81 -4.84 4.54
C ALA A 88 -25.12 -4.15 5.87
N SER A 89 -26.10 -4.69 6.61
CA SER A 89 -26.51 -4.10 7.88
C SER A 89 -25.38 -4.13 8.93
N LYS A 90 -25.45 -3.24 9.93
CA LYS A 90 -24.50 -3.25 11.08
C LYS A 90 -24.47 -4.61 11.78
N THR A 91 -25.61 -5.30 11.85
CA THR A 91 -25.72 -6.64 12.44
C THR A 91 -24.98 -7.67 11.60
N SER A 92 -25.15 -7.66 10.28
CA SER A 92 -24.43 -8.53 9.33
C SER A 92 -22.91 -8.31 9.43
N MET A 93 -22.47 -7.04 9.45
CA MET A 93 -21.07 -6.67 9.67
C MET A 93 -20.54 -7.17 11.02
N GLY A 94 -21.37 -7.15 12.06
CA GLY A 94 -21.05 -7.67 13.39
C GLY A 94 -20.66 -9.15 13.41
N ILE A 95 -21.18 -9.95 12.46
CA ILE A 95 -20.85 -11.37 12.30
C ILE A 95 -19.39 -11.53 11.83
N LEU A 96 -19.01 -10.80 10.77
CA LEU A 96 -17.64 -10.79 10.26
C LEU A 96 -16.67 -10.26 11.32
N GLU A 97 -17.04 -9.16 11.96
CA GLU A 97 -16.26 -8.54 13.03
C GLU A 97 -16.00 -9.51 14.20
N LYS A 98 -16.93 -10.42 14.52
CA LYS A 98 -16.73 -11.46 15.53
C LYS A 98 -15.65 -12.47 15.10
N VAL A 99 -15.69 -12.94 13.85
CA VAL A 99 -14.71 -13.89 13.31
C VAL A 99 -13.33 -13.25 13.16
N LEU A 100 -13.26 -11.97 12.78
CA LEU A 100 -11.99 -11.23 12.75
C LEU A 100 -11.33 -11.28 14.14
N ARG A 101 -12.07 -10.96 15.21
CA ARG A 101 -11.55 -11.02 16.58
C ARG A 101 -11.12 -12.42 17.01
N GLU A 102 -11.78 -13.48 16.53
CA GLU A 102 -11.36 -14.87 16.76
C GLU A 102 -9.97 -15.12 16.15
N GLY A 103 -9.75 -14.69 14.90
CA GLY A 103 -8.44 -14.73 14.24
C GLY A 103 -7.37 -13.87 14.93
N LEU A 104 -7.72 -12.63 15.33
CA LEU A 104 -6.80 -11.75 16.05
C LEU A 104 -6.39 -12.32 17.41
N ARG A 105 -7.28 -13.01 18.12
CA ARG A 105 -6.94 -13.72 19.38
C ARG A 105 -6.09 -14.97 19.13
N ALA A 106 -6.18 -15.60 17.97
CA ALA A 106 -5.24 -16.64 17.57
C ALA A 106 -3.84 -16.04 17.35
N ALA A 107 -3.74 -14.90 16.67
CA ALA A 107 -2.46 -14.24 16.43
C ALA A 107 -1.82 -13.65 17.70
N VAL A 108 -2.60 -12.86 18.45
CA VAL A 108 -2.13 -12.10 19.61
C VAL A 108 -2.45 -12.87 20.89
N PRO A 109 -1.46 -13.33 21.68
CA PRO A 109 -1.67 -14.15 22.85
C PRO A 109 -2.20 -13.32 24.03
N VAL A 110 -3.49 -13.02 24.01
CA VAL A 110 -4.19 -12.30 25.08
C VAL A 110 -5.16 -13.20 25.83
N PHE A 111 -5.45 -12.86 27.09
CA PHE A 111 -6.46 -13.54 27.88
C PHE A 111 -7.85 -13.36 27.25
N LYS A 112 -8.72 -14.37 27.37
CA LYS A 112 -10.10 -14.35 26.83
C LYS A 112 -10.92 -13.14 27.35
N THR A 113 -10.66 -12.74 28.59
CA THR A 113 -11.31 -11.60 29.27
C THR A 113 -10.80 -10.24 28.79
N THR A 114 -9.72 -10.19 28.01
CA THR A 114 -9.18 -8.95 27.46
C THR A 114 -10.21 -8.26 26.57
N SER A 115 -10.43 -6.97 26.82
CA SER A 115 -11.43 -6.17 26.11
C SER A 115 -11.19 -6.14 24.59
N LYS A 116 -12.27 -5.94 23.82
CA LYS A 116 -12.19 -5.81 22.35
C LYS A 116 -11.27 -4.66 21.92
N LYS A 117 -11.31 -3.53 22.66
CA LYS A 117 -10.47 -2.35 22.43
C LYS A 117 -8.98 -2.68 22.59
N CYS A 118 -8.62 -3.37 23.68
CA CYS A 118 -7.25 -3.82 23.90
C CYS A 118 -6.78 -4.79 22.81
N LEU A 119 -7.63 -5.75 22.40
CA LEU A 119 -7.30 -6.71 21.34
C LEU A 119 -6.92 -6.01 20.03
N TYR A 120 -7.75 -5.11 19.53
CA TYR A 120 -7.45 -4.37 18.30
C TYR A 120 -6.21 -3.51 18.44
N ARG A 121 -6.00 -2.91 19.62
CA ARG A 121 -4.81 -2.10 19.91
C ARG A 121 -3.52 -2.92 19.88
N PHE A 122 -3.52 -4.08 20.51
CA PHE A 122 -2.35 -4.97 20.53
C PHE A 122 -2.09 -5.63 19.18
N ALA A 123 -3.15 -5.97 18.44
CA ALA A 123 -3.04 -6.49 17.08
C ALA A 123 -2.60 -5.45 16.05
N ALA A 124 -2.72 -4.15 16.39
CA ALA A 124 -2.53 -3.02 15.48
C ALA A 124 -3.29 -3.23 14.15
N PHE A 125 -4.55 -3.67 14.26
CA PHE A 125 -5.38 -4.14 13.15
C PHE A 125 -6.68 -3.34 13.03
N PRO A 126 -7.13 -2.96 11.83
CA PRO A 126 -8.39 -2.24 11.63
C PRO A 126 -9.62 -3.13 11.85
N ASN A 127 -10.79 -2.54 12.12
CA ASN A 127 -12.05 -3.27 12.15
C ASN A 127 -12.53 -3.61 10.72
N MET A 128 -13.57 -4.45 10.61
CA MET A 128 -14.08 -4.88 9.30
C MET A 128 -14.61 -3.73 8.45
N ALA A 129 -15.20 -2.69 9.05
CA ALA A 129 -15.74 -1.55 8.31
C ALA A 129 -14.64 -0.77 7.59
N ILE A 130 -13.51 -0.47 8.26
CA ILE A 130 -12.37 0.22 7.65
C ILE A 130 -11.74 -0.62 6.53
N ILE A 131 -11.63 -1.94 6.74
CA ILE A 131 -11.12 -2.86 5.71
C ILE A 131 -12.03 -2.83 4.47
N CYS A 132 -13.34 -2.93 4.65
CA CYS A 132 -14.28 -2.92 3.53
C CYS A 132 -14.32 -1.54 2.83
N GLN A 133 -14.18 -0.44 3.56
CA GLN A 133 -14.07 0.89 2.97
C GLN A 133 -12.83 1.02 2.07
N ASP A 134 -11.68 0.44 2.48
CA ASP A 134 -10.47 0.41 1.65
C ASP A 134 -10.66 -0.44 0.37
N MET A 135 -11.43 -1.52 0.46
CA MET A 135 -11.82 -2.31 -0.70
C MET A 135 -12.72 -1.52 -1.66
N LEU A 136 -13.67 -0.72 -1.15
CA LEU A 136 -14.48 0.16 -1.98
C LEU A 136 -13.64 1.21 -2.69
N ARG A 137 -12.71 1.88 -1.99
CA ARG A 137 -11.79 2.85 -2.61
C ARG A 137 -10.94 2.21 -3.70
N THR A 138 -10.46 0.99 -3.46
CA THR A 138 -9.74 0.20 -4.47
C THR A 138 -10.64 -0.12 -5.68
N GLY A 139 -11.90 -0.47 -5.45
CA GLY A 139 -12.91 -0.66 -6.49
C GLY A 139 -13.18 0.61 -7.29
N GLY A 140 -13.27 1.77 -6.62
CA GLY A 140 -13.46 3.08 -7.25
C GLY A 140 -12.31 3.48 -8.17
N ILE A 141 -11.06 3.30 -7.70
CA ILE A 141 -9.87 3.52 -8.54
C ILE A 141 -9.89 2.58 -9.75
N ARG A 142 -10.22 1.29 -9.54
CA ARG A 142 -10.30 0.34 -10.66
C ARG A 142 -11.36 0.75 -11.67
N ALA A 143 -12.54 1.13 -11.21
CA ALA A 143 -13.65 1.57 -12.05
C ALA A 143 -13.28 2.81 -12.87
N SER A 144 -12.62 3.82 -12.27
CA SER A 144 -12.23 5.04 -12.99
C SER A 144 -11.16 4.77 -14.05
N THR A 145 -10.29 3.79 -13.83
CA THR A 145 -9.26 3.41 -14.81
C THR A 145 -9.79 2.64 -16.01
N CYS A 146 -11.03 2.15 -15.97
CA CYS A 146 -11.65 1.46 -17.10
C CYS A 146 -12.11 2.45 -18.18
N ASN A 147 -12.17 2.02 -19.45
CA ASN A 147 -12.79 2.82 -20.52
C ASN A 147 -14.27 3.11 -20.26
N ALA A 148 -14.77 4.19 -20.86
CA ALA A 148 -16.19 4.54 -20.83
C ALA A 148 -17.09 3.41 -21.38
N ASP A 149 -16.61 2.58 -22.31
CA ASP A 149 -17.40 1.46 -22.83
C ASP A 149 -17.48 0.26 -21.86
N HIS A 150 -16.67 0.26 -20.79
CA HIS A 150 -16.63 -0.84 -19.84
C HIS A 150 -17.72 -0.66 -18.75
N PRO A 151 -18.55 -1.68 -18.45
CA PRO A 151 -19.65 -1.55 -17.48
C PRO A 151 -19.23 -1.08 -16.07
N LEU A 152 -18.02 -1.44 -15.63
CA LEU A 152 -17.46 -0.95 -14.36
C LEU A 152 -17.27 0.56 -14.29
N TYR A 153 -17.04 1.25 -15.41
CA TYR A 153 -16.83 2.69 -15.44
C TYR A 153 -18.06 3.43 -14.87
N TRP A 154 -19.25 3.04 -15.33
CA TRP A 154 -20.54 3.60 -14.92
C TRP A 154 -21.05 3.08 -13.57
N THR A 155 -20.38 2.11 -12.95
CA THR A 155 -20.86 1.51 -11.69
C THR A 155 -20.79 2.52 -10.55
N THR A 156 -21.90 2.75 -9.87
CA THR A 156 -21.95 3.50 -8.61
C THR A 156 -21.57 2.60 -7.44
N ILE A 157 -20.71 3.09 -6.56
CA ILE A 157 -20.10 2.30 -5.49
C ILE A 157 -20.60 2.77 -4.12
N ASP A 158 -20.41 4.05 -3.83
CA ASP A 158 -20.74 4.72 -2.58
C ASP A 158 -20.67 6.23 -2.83
N GLY A 159 -21.66 7.01 -2.37
CA GLY A 159 -21.78 8.43 -2.74
C GLY A 159 -20.50 9.24 -2.56
N ARG A 160 -19.70 8.98 -1.52
CA ARG A 160 -18.42 9.70 -1.30
C ARG A 160 -17.31 9.24 -2.25
N ILE A 161 -17.30 7.97 -2.64
CA ILE A 161 -16.34 7.43 -3.60
C ILE A 161 -16.75 7.85 -5.01
N ASP A 162 -18.05 7.93 -5.28
CA ASP A 162 -18.61 8.43 -6.53
C ASP A 162 -18.38 9.94 -6.69
N GLU A 163 -18.44 10.73 -5.61
CA GLU A 163 -17.97 12.13 -5.59
C GLU A 163 -16.47 12.23 -5.88
N ALA A 164 -15.66 11.34 -5.26
CA ALA A 164 -14.22 11.29 -5.51
C ALA A 164 -13.90 10.86 -6.94
N LYS A 165 -14.77 10.10 -7.63
CA LYS A 165 -14.56 9.66 -9.03
C LYS A 165 -14.30 10.82 -9.98
N ALA A 166 -14.87 12.00 -9.71
CA ALA A 166 -14.62 13.20 -10.51
C ALA A 166 -13.15 13.66 -10.49
N LEU A 167 -12.38 13.28 -9.46
CA LEU A 167 -10.96 13.56 -9.34
C LEU A 167 -10.09 12.33 -9.61
N LEU A 168 -10.66 11.11 -9.55
CA LEU A 168 -9.91 9.87 -9.75
C LEU A 168 -9.29 9.78 -11.16
N PRO A 169 -8.33 8.87 -11.38
CA PRO A 169 -7.64 8.79 -12.65
C PRO A 169 -8.62 8.55 -13.79
N ASP A 170 -8.48 9.37 -14.83
CA ASP A 170 -9.15 9.16 -16.12
C ASP A 170 -8.85 7.76 -16.66
N PRO A 171 -9.73 7.22 -17.51
CA PRO A 171 -9.56 5.92 -18.14
C PRO A 171 -8.14 5.71 -18.67
N ILE A 172 -7.45 4.70 -18.11
CA ILE A 172 -6.13 4.32 -18.58
C ILE A 172 -6.37 3.33 -19.71
N ARG A 173 -6.38 3.84 -20.94
CA ARG A 173 -6.42 3.13 -22.24
C ARG A 173 -6.84 1.65 -22.17
N ASP A 174 -8.03 1.39 -22.70
CA ASP A 174 -8.55 0.12 -23.20
C ASP A 174 -7.91 -1.18 -22.71
N SER A 175 -8.45 -1.70 -21.60
CA SER A 175 -8.15 -3.03 -21.09
C SER A 175 -8.51 -4.16 -22.06
N THR A 176 -9.24 -3.90 -23.16
CA THR A 176 -9.57 -4.91 -24.17
C THR A 176 -8.44 -5.17 -25.17
N LYS A 177 -7.37 -4.35 -25.18
CA LYS A 177 -6.18 -4.53 -26.03
C LYS A 177 -5.01 -5.19 -25.27
N LEU A 178 -5.31 -6.18 -24.43
CA LEU A 178 -4.31 -7.12 -23.94
C LEU A 178 -3.82 -7.96 -25.14
N ARG A 179 -2.69 -7.57 -25.74
CA ARG A 179 -1.96 -8.39 -26.74
C ARG A 179 -0.53 -8.64 -26.26
N PRO A 180 0.11 -9.75 -26.72
CA PRO A 180 1.16 -10.43 -25.99
C PRO A 180 2.51 -9.70 -26.00
N GLU A 181 3.34 -10.18 -25.10
CA GLU A 181 4.71 -9.80 -24.76
C GLU A 181 5.66 -9.68 -25.95
N GLN A 182 6.62 -8.77 -25.82
CA GLN A 182 7.97 -9.04 -26.29
C GLN A 182 8.96 -8.69 -25.18
N GLU A 183 9.88 -9.62 -24.92
CA GLU A 183 11.10 -9.38 -24.16
C GLU A 183 11.94 -8.36 -24.92
N GLY A 184 11.93 -7.10 -24.46
CA GLY A 184 13.01 -6.17 -24.78
C GLY A 184 14.31 -6.66 -24.14
N PRO A 185 15.48 -6.37 -24.73
CA PRO A 185 16.77 -6.93 -24.30
C PRO A 185 17.02 -6.68 -22.80
N ALA A 186 17.68 -7.60 -22.09
CA ALA A 186 17.98 -7.51 -20.66
C ALA A 186 18.66 -6.17 -20.27
N GLU A 187 18.40 -5.70 -19.04
CA GLU A 187 19.09 -4.63 -18.28
C GLU A 187 19.87 -3.56 -19.08
N SER A 188 19.42 -2.30 -19.04
CA SER A 188 20.21 -1.21 -19.63
C SER A 188 21.53 -1.04 -18.87
N LEU A 189 22.64 -0.84 -19.60
CA LEU A 189 23.99 -0.56 -19.06
C LEU A 189 23.98 0.47 -17.89
N ALA A 190 23.03 1.40 -17.90
CA ALA A 190 22.75 2.40 -16.87
C ALA A 190 22.52 1.84 -15.45
N GLU A 191 22.14 0.58 -15.29
CA GLU A 191 21.93 -0.04 -13.95
C GLU A 191 23.22 -0.50 -13.29
N LYS A 192 24.33 -0.58 -14.05
CA LYS A 192 25.62 -1.11 -13.60
C LYS A 192 26.67 -0.01 -13.35
N LEU A 193 26.42 1.21 -13.82
CA LEU A 193 27.33 2.35 -13.70
C LEU A 193 27.00 3.19 -12.47
N SER A 194 28.02 3.75 -11.83
CA SER A 194 27.85 4.84 -10.87
C SER A 194 27.28 6.08 -11.58
N LYS A 195 26.73 7.03 -10.81
CA LYS A 195 26.14 8.26 -11.36
C LYS A 195 27.20 9.09 -12.09
N GLU A 196 28.41 9.15 -11.54
CA GLU A 196 29.53 9.90 -12.08
C GLU A 196 30.02 9.28 -13.41
N GLU A 197 30.12 7.94 -13.47
CA GLU A 197 30.45 7.22 -14.69
C GLU A 197 29.39 7.40 -15.79
N ALA A 198 28.11 7.40 -15.41
CA ALA A 198 27.02 7.64 -16.35
C ALA A 198 26.99 9.08 -16.88
N ALA A 199 27.32 10.07 -16.03
CA ALA A 199 27.42 11.46 -16.46
C ALA A 199 28.54 11.63 -17.48
N LYS A 200 29.71 11.03 -17.21
CA LYS A 200 30.85 11.03 -18.13
C LYS A 200 30.52 10.33 -19.45
N ALA A 201 29.89 9.15 -19.39
CA ALA A 201 29.47 8.42 -20.58
C ALA A 201 28.47 9.22 -21.44
N HIS A 202 27.59 10.00 -20.81
CA HIS A 202 26.66 10.89 -21.51
C HIS A 202 27.38 12.07 -22.19
N LEU A 203 28.35 12.69 -21.53
CA LEU A 203 29.18 13.75 -22.14
C LEU A 203 30.01 13.21 -23.30
N ASP A 204 30.57 12.01 -23.15
CA ASP A 204 31.29 11.32 -24.22
C ASP A 204 30.36 11.03 -25.41
N LEU A 205 29.11 10.61 -25.15
CA LEU A 205 28.10 10.38 -26.19
C LEU A 205 27.74 11.69 -26.92
N LEU A 206 27.53 12.78 -26.19
CA LEU A 206 27.28 14.11 -26.77
C LEU A 206 28.43 14.57 -27.69
N SER A 207 29.67 14.22 -27.37
CA SER A 207 30.84 14.57 -28.19
C SER A 207 30.99 13.72 -29.46
N LYS A 208 30.48 12.49 -29.44
CA LYS A 208 30.63 11.50 -30.53
C LYS A 208 29.46 11.48 -31.51
N GLU A 209 28.28 11.90 -31.07
CA GLU A 209 27.10 11.90 -31.93
C GLU A 209 27.14 12.97 -33.03
N SER A 210 26.35 12.72 -34.09
CA SER A 210 26.20 13.65 -35.20
C SER A 210 25.67 15.00 -34.72
N GLN A 211 26.20 16.09 -35.30
CA GLN A 211 25.67 17.44 -35.12
C GLN A 211 24.25 17.59 -35.68
N GLU A 212 23.80 16.62 -36.48
CA GLU A 212 22.44 16.54 -37.01
C GLU A 212 21.45 15.82 -36.07
N THR A 213 21.88 15.34 -34.90
CA THR A 213 20.96 14.79 -33.88
C THR A 213 20.44 15.89 -32.95
N MET A 214 19.12 15.89 -32.71
CA MET A 214 18.48 16.73 -31.70
C MET A 214 18.53 16.08 -30.31
N TRP A 215 18.70 16.90 -29.27
CA TRP A 215 18.75 16.46 -27.88
C TRP A 215 17.64 17.12 -27.08
N ALA A 216 16.68 16.32 -26.63
CA ALA A 216 15.58 16.75 -25.76
C ALA A 216 15.86 16.30 -24.32
N TYR A 217 15.85 17.23 -23.37
CA TYR A 217 15.94 16.97 -21.95
C TYR A 217 14.59 17.24 -21.29
N SER A 218 14.27 16.48 -20.26
CA SER A 218 13.04 16.67 -19.48
C SER A 218 13.25 16.29 -18.03
N ASP A 219 12.61 17.02 -17.14
CA ASP A 219 12.60 16.73 -15.71
C ASP A 219 11.26 17.13 -15.06
N GLY A 220 10.96 16.53 -13.91
CA GLY A 220 9.81 16.81 -13.08
C GLY A 220 10.21 17.12 -11.64
N SER A 221 9.56 18.11 -11.04
CA SER A 221 9.86 18.53 -9.67
C SER A 221 8.59 18.61 -8.82
N ARG A 222 8.77 18.72 -7.51
CA ARG A 222 7.70 18.91 -6.52
C ARG A 222 8.10 19.95 -5.48
N ASN A 223 7.20 20.89 -5.23
CA ASN A 223 7.41 21.90 -4.20
C ASN A 223 6.94 21.44 -2.80
N SER A 224 7.20 22.26 -1.78
CA SER A 224 6.77 22.03 -0.39
C SER A 224 5.26 21.99 -0.21
N ASP A 225 4.53 22.72 -1.05
CA ASP A 225 3.05 22.79 -1.01
C ASP A 225 2.39 21.55 -1.63
N GLY A 226 3.21 20.68 -2.25
CA GLY A 226 2.83 19.40 -2.81
C GLY A 226 2.44 19.45 -4.28
N ASP A 227 2.50 20.62 -4.92
CA ASP A 227 2.32 20.79 -6.37
C ASP A 227 3.55 20.32 -7.14
N THR A 228 3.31 19.71 -8.29
CA THR A 228 4.36 19.22 -9.19
C THR A 228 4.45 20.07 -10.44
N GLY A 229 5.66 20.20 -10.97
CA GLY A 229 5.96 20.96 -12.17
C GLY A 229 6.82 20.14 -13.13
N ALA A 230 6.70 20.45 -14.42
CA ALA A 230 7.47 19.84 -15.49
C ALA A 230 8.32 20.90 -16.19
N GLY A 231 9.55 20.52 -16.57
CA GLY A 231 10.48 21.35 -17.34
C GLY A 231 11.06 20.57 -18.51
N TRP A 232 11.22 21.22 -19.65
CA TRP A 232 11.83 20.60 -20.84
C TRP A 232 12.65 21.60 -21.64
N ALA A 233 13.64 21.10 -22.35
CA ALA A 233 14.49 21.86 -23.25
C ALA A 233 14.94 21.00 -24.43
N VAL A 234 15.01 21.58 -25.62
CA VAL A 234 15.40 20.93 -26.86
C VAL A 234 16.59 21.69 -27.44
N TYR A 235 17.63 20.95 -27.76
CA TYR A 235 18.90 21.45 -28.28
C TYR A 235 19.18 20.88 -29.67
N PHE A 236 19.77 21.69 -30.53
CA PHE A 236 20.31 21.29 -31.83
C PHE A 236 21.62 22.05 -32.07
N ARG A 237 22.70 21.33 -32.42
CA ARG A 237 24.06 21.90 -32.59
C ARG A 237 24.49 22.78 -31.40
N GLY A 238 24.19 22.32 -30.18
CA GLY A 238 24.49 23.02 -28.93
C GLY A 238 23.63 24.27 -28.64
N LYS A 239 22.68 24.64 -29.51
CA LYS A 239 21.78 25.79 -29.30
C LYS A 239 20.40 25.32 -28.85
N ILE A 240 19.78 26.07 -27.95
CA ILE A 240 18.39 25.84 -27.52
C ILE A 240 17.45 26.23 -28.66
N LEU A 241 16.65 25.28 -29.15
CA LEU A 241 15.59 25.53 -30.13
C LEU A 241 14.23 25.77 -29.46
N ALA A 242 13.96 25.08 -28.36
CA ALA A 242 12.74 25.24 -27.58
C ALA A 242 13.03 24.95 -26.11
N GLN A 243 12.34 25.65 -25.22
CA GLN A 243 12.31 25.32 -23.80
C GLN A 243 10.95 25.71 -23.23
N GLY A 244 10.55 25.04 -22.17
CA GLY A 244 9.30 25.36 -21.50
C GLY A 244 9.21 24.77 -20.11
N LYS A 245 8.19 25.24 -19.41
CA LYS A 245 7.85 24.80 -18.06
C LYS A 245 6.35 24.91 -17.88
N GLY A 246 5.81 24.11 -16.97
CA GLY A 246 4.42 24.27 -16.56
C GLY A 246 4.06 23.44 -15.34
N LEU A 247 2.86 23.69 -14.84
CA LEU A 247 2.29 23.12 -13.65
C LEU A 247 1.57 21.81 -13.99
N CYS A 248 1.88 20.75 -13.25
CA CYS A 248 1.15 19.47 -13.27
C CYS A 248 0.17 19.32 -12.09
N GLY A 249 0.29 20.18 -11.07
CA GLY A 249 -0.60 20.29 -9.92
C GLY A 249 -0.32 19.26 -8.81
N ARG A 250 -1.08 19.36 -7.71
CA ARG A 250 -0.94 18.53 -6.49
C ARG A 250 -1.35 17.06 -6.60
N TYR A 251 -2.04 16.71 -7.67
CA TYR A 251 -2.63 15.39 -7.88
C TYR A 251 -1.78 14.48 -8.77
N ARG A 252 -0.50 14.82 -8.91
CA ARG A 252 0.52 14.09 -9.67
C ARG A 252 1.72 13.87 -8.75
N GLU A 253 2.41 12.74 -8.94
CA GLU A 253 3.71 12.52 -8.30
C GLU A 253 4.83 13.00 -9.23
N VAL A 254 6.06 13.09 -8.71
CA VAL A 254 7.24 13.52 -9.49
C VAL A 254 7.38 12.70 -10.78
N ALA A 255 7.25 11.38 -10.69
CA ALA A 255 7.29 10.47 -11.85
C ALA A 255 6.18 10.72 -12.90
N ASP A 256 5.06 11.32 -12.52
CA ASP A 256 4.03 11.74 -13.47
C ASP A 256 4.45 13.03 -14.18
N ALA A 257 4.99 14.00 -13.42
CA ALA A 257 5.48 15.26 -13.96
C ALA A 257 6.64 15.05 -14.93
N GLU A 258 7.59 14.18 -14.62
CA GLU A 258 8.67 13.78 -15.54
C GLU A 258 8.14 13.13 -16.82
N ALA A 259 7.12 12.26 -16.74
CA ALA A 259 6.51 11.66 -17.93
C ALA A 259 5.78 12.70 -18.79
N ILE A 260 5.15 13.70 -18.17
CA ILE A 260 4.53 14.84 -18.86
C ILE A 260 5.62 15.73 -19.48
N ALA A 261 6.71 15.98 -18.76
CA ALA A 261 7.86 16.75 -19.23
C ALA A 261 8.49 16.09 -20.46
N ALA A 262 8.73 14.78 -20.41
CA ALA A 262 9.24 13.99 -21.53
C ALA A 262 8.31 14.08 -22.76
N LEU A 263 6.99 14.02 -22.54
CA LEU A 263 6.02 14.19 -23.63
C LEU A 263 6.11 15.59 -24.24
N LYS A 264 6.19 16.62 -23.42
CA LYS A 264 6.34 18.01 -23.88
C LYS A 264 7.66 18.22 -24.62
N ALA A 265 8.74 17.62 -24.14
CA ALA A 265 10.06 17.68 -24.78
C ALA A 265 10.04 17.07 -26.18
N VAL A 266 9.46 15.87 -26.34
CA VAL A 266 9.37 15.18 -27.64
C VAL A 266 8.43 15.92 -28.60
N ARG A 267 7.30 16.46 -28.12
CA ARG A 267 6.40 17.28 -28.94
C ARG A 267 7.05 18.57 -29.41
N ALA A 268 7.68 19.30 -28.49
CA ALA A 268 8.42 20.51 -28.83
C ALA A 268 9.53 20.23 -29.85
N ALA A 269 10.26 19.11 -29.68
CA ALA A 269 11.26 18.68 -30.66
C ALA A 269 10.66 18.43 -32.04
N ALA A 270 9.50 17.77 -32.12
CA ALA A 270 8.82 17.49 -33.39
C ALA A 270 8.28 18.76 -34.08
N GLU A 271 7.87 19.76 -33.29
CA GLU A 271 7.39 21.04 -33.81
C GLU A 271 8.52 21.93 -34.35
N VAL A 272 9.67 21.94 -33.68
CA VAL A 272 10.81 22.82 -34.01
C VAL A 272 11.91 22.14 -34.83
N ALA A 273 11.68 20.90 -35.27
CA ALA A 273 12.67 20.09 -35.98
C ALA A 273 13.14 20.77 -37.28
N PRO A 274 14.44 21.10 -37.41
CA PRO A 274 15.00 21.55 -38.67
C PRO A 274 14.97 20.44 -39.73
N SER A 275 14.94 20.80 -41.02
CA SER A 275 15.00 19.84 -42.13
C SER A 275 16.24 18.93 -42.10
N GLN A 276 17.32 19.38 -41.47
CA GLN A 276 18.60 18.68 -41.35
C GLN A 276 18.63 17.67 -40.19
N ALA A 277 17.64 17.68 -39.29
CA ALA A 277 17.69 16.89 -38.06
C ALA A 277 17.40 15.40 -38.31
N GLU A 278 18.43 14.57 -38.42
CA GLU A 278 18.34 13.14 -38.77
C GLU A 278 17.85 12.24 -37.62
N GLY A 279 17.82 12.73 -36.38
CA GLY A 279 17.42 11.93 -35.23
C GLY A 279 17.05 12.73 -33.98
N LEU A 280 16.44 12.04 -33.02
CA LEU A 280 16.03 12.62 -31.73
C LEU A 280 16.46 11.74 -30.55
N ASN A 281 17.24 12.32 -29.64
CA ASN A 281 17.61 11.71 -28.36
C ASN A 281 16.84 12.37 -27.22
N LEU A 282 15.98 11.60 -26.55
CA LEU A 282 15.30 12.02 -25.34
C LEU A 282 16.10 11.58 -24.10
N CYS A 283 16.48 12.52 -23.27
CA CYS A 283 17.20 12.33 -22.02
C CYS A 283 16.26 12.52 -20.82
N VAL A 284 16.17 11.49 -19.97
CA VAL A 284 15.30 11.49 -18.78
C VAL A 284 16.10 10.95 -17.59
N ASP A 285 15.93 11.57 -16.42
CA ASP A 285 16.67 11.19 -15.21
C ASP A 285 16.01 10.09 -14.37
N ASN A 286 14.73 9.80 -14.65
CA ASN A 286 14.01 8.72 -14.02
C ASN A 286 14.04 7.43 -14.83
N LEU A 287 14.81 6.47 -14.32
CA LEU A 287 14.95 5.14 -14.89
C LEU A 287 13.61 4.40 -15.05
N GLY A 288 12.63 4.65 -14.16
CA GLY A 288 11.29 4.08 -14.25
C GLY A 288 10.51 4.59 -15.47
N VAL A 289 10.65 5.87 -15.81
CA VAL A 289 10.07 6.47 -17.03
C VAL A 289 10.79 5.92 -18.27
N VAL A 290 12.13 5.90 -18.26
CA VAL A 290 12.96 5.36 -19.37
C VAL A 290 12.57 3.91 -19.69
N LYS A 291 12.53 3.03 -18.68
CA LYS A 291 12.11 1.62 -18.84
C LYS A 291 10.73 1.50 -19.44
N ARG A 292 9.79 2.35 -18.99
CA ARG A 292 8.41 2.34 -19.48
C ARG A 292 8.27 2.91 -20.88
N ILE A 293 9.16 3.76 -21.36
CA ILE A 293 9.19 4.18 -22.76
C ILE A 293 9.79 3.05 -23.59
N GLY A 294 10.96 2.54 -23.21
CA GLY A 294 11.69 1.51 -23.94
C GLY A 294 11.04 0.12 -23.96
N ARG A 295 10.17 -0.23 -23.00
CA ARG A 295 9.56 -1.58 -22.90
C ARG A 295 8.07 -1.56 -22.62
N ARG A 296 7.29 -2.31 -23.40
CA ARG A 296 5.84 -2.46 -23.15
C ARG A 296 5.65 -3.28 -21.87
N MET A 297 5.04 -2.66 -20.86
CA MET A 297 4.80 -3.30 -19.57
C MET A 297 3.51 -4.14 -19.61
N GLN A 298 3.51 -5.29 -18.91
CA GLN A 298 2.31 -6.14 -18.77
C GLN A 298 1.13 -5.41 -18.09
N LYS A 299 1.42 -4.46 -17.20
CA LYS A 299 0.40 -3.67 -16.48
C LYS A 299 0.59 -2.19 -16.81
N PRO A 300 -0.49 -1.46 -17.12
CA PRO A 300 -0.39 -0.03 -17.36
C PRO A 300 0.08 0.69 -16.09
N GLY A 301 1.06 1.57 -16.27
CA GLY A 301 1.61 2.41 -15.21
C GLY A 301 0.90 3.75 -15.09
N THR A 302 1.35 4.58 -14.16
CA THR A 302 0.86 5.96 -14.04
C THR A 302 1.21 6.80 -15.27
N SER A 303 0.37 7.74 -15.69
CA SER A 303 0.60 8.55 -16.91
C SER A 303 0.87 7.71 -18.17
N GLN A 304 0.23 6.53 -18.30
CA GLN A 304 0.45 5.62 -19.44
C GLN A 304 0.13 6.25 -20.80
N LEU A 305 -0.88 7.13 -20.87
CA LEU A 305 -1.22 7.85 -22.10
C LEU A 305 -0.05 8.71 -22.60
N ALA A 306 0.66 9.37 -21.69
CA ALA A 306 1.83 10.18 -22.04
C ALA A 306 2.98 9.30 -22.56
N ILE A 307 3.26 8.18 -21.89
CA ILE A 307 4.27 7.20 -22.33
C ILE A 307 3.93 6.64 -23.71
N ASP A 308 2.67 6.30 -23.96
CA ASP A 308 2.23 5.77 -25.26
C ASP A 308 2.30 6.80 -26.38
N GLU A 309 2.09 8.08 -26.07
CA GLU A 309 2.25 9.20 -27.00
C GLU A 309 3.73 9.49 -27.30
N ILE A 310 4.59 9.47 -26.28
CA ILE A 310 6.06 9.58 -26.44
C ILE A 310 6.54 8.50 -27.41
N ARG A 311 6.17 7.25 -27.18
CA ARG A 311 6.54 6.12 -28.05
C ARG A 311 6.09 6.31 -29.49
N ARG A 312 4.85 6.73 -29.70
CA ARG A 312 4.33 6.99 -31.05
C ARG A 312 5.08 8.12 -31.73
N THR A 313 5.41 9.18 -31.00
CA THR A 313 6.13 10.32 -31.57
C THR A 313 7.57 9.95 -31.91
N LEU A 314 8.26 9.22 -31.04
CA LEU A 314 9.61 8.71 -31.30
C LEU A 314 9.63 7.70 -32.47
N ALA A 315 8.60 6.86 -32.61
CA ALA A 315 8.50 5.91 -33.72
C ALA A 315 8.22 6.59 -35.07
N ARG A 316 7.45 7.69 -35.08
CA ARG A 316 7.09 8.44 -36.30
C ARG A 316 8.14 9.42 -36.78
N TRP A 317 9.18 9.68 -35.98
CA TRP A 317 10.21 10.66 -36.33
C TRP A 317 10.79 10.36 -37.71
N GLN A 318 10.76 11.37 -38.59
CA GLN A 318 11.19 11.31 -39.99
C GLN A 318 10.66 10.12 -40.81
N GLY A 319 9.38 9.77 -40.64
CA GLY A 319 8.69 8.81 -41.52
C GLY A 319 8.81 7.34 -41.12
N GLY A 320 9.28 7.05 -39.90
CA GLY A 320 9.22 5.71 -39.32
C GLY A 320 7.79 5.17 -39.19
N SER A 321 7.62 3.85 -39.27
CA SER A 321 6.32 3.20 -39.13
C SER A 321 5.92 3.01 -37.66
N ASP A 322 4.62 2.84 -37.36
CA ASP A 322 4.13 2.46 -36.02
C ASP A 322 4.62 1.06 -35.55
N ASN A 323 5.35 0.33 -36.40
CA ASN A 323 5.93 -0.98 -36.12
C ASN A 323 7.26 -0.83 -35.37
N LEU A 324 7.28 -1.23 -34.09
CA LEU A 324 8.43 -1.16 -33.16
C LEU A 324 9.62 -2.08 -33.52
N ALA A 325 9.49 -2.88 -34.59
CA ALA A 325 10.52 -3.78 -35.07
C ALA A 325 11.05 -3.24 -36.41
N LEU A 326 12.11 -2.43 -36.38
CA LEU A 326 12.95 -2.13 -37.55
C LEU A 326 14.34 -1.68 -37.09
N GLU A 327 15.35 -2.11 -37.83
CA GLU A 327 16.79 -2.13 -37.52
C GLU A 327 17.48 -0.74 -37.42
N LYS A 328 16.72 0.36 -37.40
CA LYS A 328 17.22 1.73 -37.14
C LYS A 328 16.20 2.51 -36.30
N PRO A 329 16.31 2.57 -34.96
CA PRO A 329 15.47 3.45 -34.16
C PRO A 329 15.90 4.91 -34.41
N VAL A 330 15.04 5.69 -35.07
CA VAL A 330 15.30 7.09 -35.42
C VAL A 330 15.18 8.02 -34.19
N GLY A 331 14.38 7.63 -33.19
CA GLY A 331 14.32 8.25 -31.87
C GLY A 331 14.83 7.31 -30.77
N LYS A 332 15.77 7.76 -29.92
CA LYS A 332 16.32 6.99 -28.79
C LYS A 332 15.99 7.65 -27.46
N VAL A 333 15.90 6.83 -26.41
CA VAL A 333 15.77 7.30 -25.03
C VAL A 333 17.02 6.94 -24.25
N HIS A 334 17.56 7.92 -23.55
CA HIS A 334 18.75 7.80 -22.72
C HIS A 334 18.39 8.13 -21.27
N TRP A 335 18.98 7.37 -20.34
CA TRP A 335 18.95 7.74 -18.94
C TRP A 335 20.13 8.67 -18.62
N VAL A 336 19.87 9.75 -17.89
CA VAL A 336 20.90 10.70 -17.44
C VAL A 336 20.87 10.80 -15.92
N PRO A 337 22.01 10.76 -15.21
CA PRO A 337 22.01 10.91 -13.76
C PRO A 337 21.61 12.33 -13.34
N GLY A 338 20.63 12.43 -12.44
CA GLY A 338 20.26 13.71 -11.81
C GLY A 338 21.31 14.17 -10.78
N HIS A 339 21.52 15.50 -10.73
CA HIS A 339 22.47 16.20 -9.85
C HIS A 339 23.93 15.80 -10.07
N CYS A 340 24.34 15.66 -11.33
CA CYS A 340 25.69 15.26 -11.73
C CYS A 340 26.27 16.19 -12.79
N GLU A 341 25.91 17.48 -12.75
CA GLU A 341 26.49 18.55 -13.57
C GLU A 341 26.32 18.37 -15.10
N VAL A 342 25.34 17.58 -15.53
CA VAL A 342 24.99 17.48 -16.96
C VAL A 342 24.21 18.74 -17.34
N PRO A 343 24.74 19.63 -18.21
CA PRO A 343 24.17 20.98 -18.40
C PRO A 343 22.70 20.97 -18.85
N GLY A 344 22.35 20.06 -19.77
CA GLY A 344 20.98 19.91 -20.26
C GLY A 344 20.01 19.45 -19.18
N ASN A 345 20.45 18.59 -18.25
CA ASN A 345 19.64 18.09 -17.14
C ASN A 345 19.46 19.15 -16.05
N GLU A 346 20.52 19.84 -15.66
CA GLU A 346 20.44 20.92 -14.66
C GLU A 346 19.54 22.07 -15.14
N ALA A 347 19.55 22.38 -16.44
CA ALA A 347 18.67 23.39 -17.02
C ALA A 347 17.18 23.00 -16.86
N VAL A 348 16.83 21.74 -17.16
CA VAL A 348 15.44 21.29 -17.05
C VAL A 348 14.99 21.06 -15.60
N ASP A 349 15.88 20.72 -14.68
CA ASP A 349 15.58 20.68 -13.23
C ASP A 349 15.19 22.06 -12.70
N GLN A 350 15.93 23.11 -13.10
CA GLN A 350 15.57 24.49 -12.76
C GLN A 350 14.23 24.89 -13.38
N LEU A 351 13.98 24.53 -14.64
CA LEU A 351 12.70 24.78 -15.30
C LEU A 351 11.55 24.02 -14.61
N ALA A 352 11.76 22.78 -14.19
CA ALA A 352 10.75 21.96 -13.50
C ALA A 352 10.40 22.56 -12.12
N LYS A 353 11.42 23.00 -11.35
CA LYS A 353 11.25 23.74 -10.10
C LYS A 353 10.47 25.04 -10.31
N ALA A 354 10.76 25.78 -11.37
CA ALA A 354 10.00 26.97 -11.74
C ALA A 354 8.57 26.62 -12.22
N GLY A 355 8.39 25.48 -12.87
CA GLY A 355 7.11 24.94 -13.32
C GLY A 355 6.12 24.69 -12.18
N CYS A 356 6.63 24.30 -11.00
CA CYS A 356 5.82 24.15 -9.78
C CYS A 356 5.09 25.43 -9.34
N LYS A 357 5.55 26.60 -9.81
CA LYS A 357 4.98 27.91 -9.50
C LYS A 357 4.35 28.58 -10.73
N SER A 358 4.26 27.86 -11.85
CA SER A 358 3.69 28.38 -13.09
C SER A 358 2.17 28.45 -13.01
N GLU A 359 1.57 29.42 -13.70
CA GLU A 359 0.12 29.46 -13.95
C GLU A 359 -0.29 28.57 -15.14
N ASP A 360 0.67 28.23 -16.01
CA ASP A 360 0.44 27.37 -17.17
C ASP A 360 0.21 25.92 -16.73
N LEU A 361 -1.05 25.50 -16.78
CA LEU A 361 -1.46 24.17 -16.34
C LEU A 361 -1.39 23.17 -17.50
N LEU A 362 -0.49 22.21 -17.40
CA LEU A 362 -0.20 21.24 -18.47
C LEU A 362 -1.19 20.07 -18.55
N VAL A 363 -2.03 19.90 -17.54
CA VAL A 363 -3.01 18.81 -17.42
C VAL A 363 -4.34 19.33 -16.88
N PRO A 364 -5.49 18.69 -17.16
CA PRO A 364 -6.76 19.16 -16.62
C PRO A 364 -6.76 19.23 -15.08
N LYS A 365 -7.21 20.36 -14.53
CA LYS A 365 -7.13 20.72 -13.09
C LYS A 365 -7.78 19.68 -12.16
N ALA A 366 -8.81 18.99 -12.64
CA ALA A 366 -9.61 18.04 -11.87
C ALA A 366 -9.18 16.57 -12.06
N THR A 367 -7.93 16.28 -12.45
CA THR A 367 -7.50 14.89 -12.73
C THR A 367 -6.36 14.43 -11.81
N MET A 368 -6.52 13.26 -11.18
CA MET A 368 -5.46 12.58 -10.44
C MET A 368 -4.70 11.58 -11.30
N SER A 369 -3.41 11.36 -11.00
CA SER A 369 -2.70 10.19 -11.53
C SER A 369 -3.06 8.91 -10.78
N LEU A 370 -2.79 7.75 -11.39
CA LEU A 370 -2.99 6.45 -10.75
C LEU A 370 -2.18 6.33 -9.45
N THR A 371 -0.95 6.84 -9.44
CA THR A 371 -0.11 6.83 -8.25
C THR A 371 -0.66 7.75 -7.17
N ALA A 372 -1.11 8.95 -7.54
CA ALA A 372 -1.73 9.88 -6.60
C ALA A 372 -3.03 9.31 -6.01
N ALA A 373 -3.85 8.62 -6.81
CA ALA A 373 -5.06 7.96 -6.33
C ALA A 373 -4.76 6.81 -5.36
N ARG A 374 -3.72 6.00 -5.64
CA ARG A 374 -3.24 4.97 -4.71
C ARG A 374 -2.70 5.58 -3.42
N ARG A 375 -2.00 6.71 -3.49
CA ARG A 375 -1.53 7.46 -2.31
C ARG A 375 -2.71 7.98 -1.49
N TRP A 376 -3.68 8.65 -2.11
CA TRP A 376 -4.91 9.11 -1.48
C TRP A 376 -5.63 7.98 -0.75
N ARG A 377 -5.83 6.83 -1.40
CA ARG A 377 -6.45 5.66 -0.76
C ARG A 377 -5.68 5.26 0.49
N ASN A 378 -4.36 5.10 0.38
CA ASN A 378 -3.50 4.70 1.49
C ASN A 378 -3.52 5.72 2.64
N GLU A 379 -3.54 7.02 2.33
CA GLU A 379 -3.66 8.11 3.30
C GLU A 379 -5.02 8.10 3.99
N ALA A 380 -6.12 7.97 3.24
CA ALA A 380 -7.48 7.89 3.76
C ALA A 380 -7.65 6.67 4.68
N PHE A 381 -7.16 5.50 4.28
CA PHE A 381 -7.16 4.30 5.12
C PHE A 381 -6.37 4.49 6.42
N LYS A 382 -5.18 5.09 6.35
CA LYS A 382 -4.38 5.41 7.54
C LYS A 382 -5.08 6.41 8.45
N ALA A 383 -5.77 7.39 7.89
CA ALA A 383 -6.53 8.40 8.63
C ALA A 383 -7.74 7.77 9.34
N ASP A 384 -8.57 7.01 8.62
CA ASP A 384 -9.72 6.29 9.18
C ASP A 384 -9.30 5.41 10.35
N PHE A 385 -8.24 4.62 10.15
CA PHE A 385 -7.76 3.72 11.18
C PHE A 385 -7.18 4.47 12.39
N ARG A 386 -6.45 5.56 12.16
CA ARG A 386 -5.92 6.41 13.24
C ARG A 386 -7.04 7.04 14.07
N ASN A 387 -8.06 7.58 13.41
CA ASN A 387 -9.21 8.22 14.05
C ASN A 387 -9.99 7.19 14.87
N TRP A 388 -10.32 6.05 14.27
CA TRP A 388 -11.01 4.97 14.96
C TRP A 388 -10.23 4.45 16.18
N MET A 389 -8.90 4.33 16.09
CA MET A 389 -8.05 3.92 17.20
C MET A 389 -8.00 4.95 18.32
N LYS A 390 -8.05 6.25 18.00
CA LYS A 390 -8.12 7.33 18.99
C LYS A 390 -9.44 7.25 19.77
N GLU A 391 -10.56 7.09 19.08
CA GLU A 391 -11.90 6.94 19.67
C GLU A 391 -12.06 5.64 20.48
N ASN A 392 -11.38 4.57 20.05
CA ASN A 392 -11.48 3.25 20.67
C ASN A 392 -10.27 2.91 21.57
N CYS A 393 -9.55 3.92 22.06
CA CYS A 393 -8.41 3.72 22.95
C CYS A 393 -8.85 3.13 24.30
N PRO A 394 -8.25 2.03 24.78
CA PRO A 394 -8.58 1.48 26.09
C PRO A 394 -8.04 2.38 27.22
N LYS A 395 -8.88 2.65 28.23
CA LYS A 395 -8.45 3.34 29.45
C LYS A 395 -7.75 2.34 30.38
N ILE A 396 -6.42 2.43 30.50
CA ILE A 396 -5.62 1.53 31.34
C ILE A 396 -5.10 2.30 32.54
N LYS A 397 -5.72 2.07 33.70
CA LYS A 397 -5.47 2.83 34.93
C LYS A 397 -4.11 2.53 35.56
N HIS A 398 -3.70 1.25 35.59
CA HIS A 398 -2.51 0.81 36.33
C HIS A 398 -1.18 1.17 35.68
N LEU A 399 -1.19 1.53 34.39
CA LEU A 399 0.00 2.01 33.68
C LEU A 399 -0.04 3.52 33.45
N GLY A 400 -0.93 4.24 34.14
CA GLY A 400 -0.97 5.71 34.17
C GLY A 400 -1.12 6.38 32.80
N GLY A 401 -1.65 5.67 31.79
CA GLY A 401 -1.65 6.13 30.40
C GLY A 401 -0.28 6.14 29.69
N ALA A 402 0.80 5.69 30.36
CA ALA A 402 2.20 5.82 29.92
C ALA A 402 2.62 4.91 28.76
N LEU A 403 1.72 4.09 28.23
CA LEU A 403 2.10 3.11 27.23
C LEU A 403 2.13 3.76 25.84
N ASN A 404 3.30 3.76 25.19
CA ASN A 404 3.39 4.11 23.78
C ASN A 404 2.70 3.02 22.99
N TRP A 405 1.45 3.30 22.63
CA TRP A 405 0.67 2.35 21.90
C TRP A 405 1.21 2.10 20.51
N PRO A 406 1.21 0.83 20.05
CA PRO A 406 1.69 0.49 18.72
C PRO A 406 1.06 1.42 17.71
N ARG A 407 1.90 2.02 16.85
CA ARG A 407 1.39 2.75 15.69
C ARG A 407 0.52 1.78 14.87
N PRO A 408 -0.50 2.27 14.16
CA PRO A 408 -1.21 1.47 13.16
C PRO A 408 -0.24 0.56 12.39
N TYR A 409 -0.50 -0.75 12.38
CA TYR A 409 0.33 -1.79 11.73
C TYR A 409 1.71 -2.10 12.34
N ASP A 410 2.12 -1.44 13.42
CA ASP A 410 3.41 -1.71 14.08
C ASP A 410 3.32 -2.89 15.05
N ILE A 411 3.34 -4.10 14.50
CA ILE A 411 3.58 -5.35 15.26
C ILE A 411 5.08 -5.72 15.27
N GLY A 412 5.95 -4.81 14.82
CA GLY A 412 7.38 -5.07 14.70
C GLY A 412 8.05 -5.37 16.05
N TRP A 413 7.47 -4.87 17.14
CA TRP A 413 7.94 -5.16 18.50
C TRP A 413 7.74 -6.64 18.92
N MET A 414 6.84 -7.39 18.29
CA MET A 414 6.65 -8.82 18.53
C MET A 414 7.58 -9.70 17.66
N LYS A 415 8.31 -9.10 16.70
CA LYS A 415 9.08 -9.87 15.72
C LYS A 415 10.22 -10.62 16.39
N GLY A 416 10.27 -11.93 16.18
CA GLY A 416 11.28 -12.83 16.74
C GLY A 416 11.01 -13.23 18.20
N LEU A 417 10.00 -12.66 18.87
CA LEU A 417 9.69 -13.01 20.25
C LEU A 417 8.83 -14.27 20.32
N HIS A 418 9.15 -15.14 21.27
CA HIS A 418 8.31 -16.29 21.61
C HIS A 418 6.96 -15.84 22.16
N ARG A 419 5.95 -16.66 21.89
CA ARG A 419 4.55 -16.36 22.18
C ARG A 419 4.29 -16.19 23.68
N GLY A 420 4.94 -16.95 24.55
CA GLY A 420 4.87 -16.81 26.01
C GLY A 420 5.38 -15.44 26.49
N THR A 421 6.51 -14.98 25.95
CA THR A 421 7.06 -13.65 26.23
C THR A 421 6.09 -12.55 25.81
N VAL A 422 5.53 -12.65 24.60
CA VAL A 422 4.51 -11.70 24.12
C VAL A 422 3.27 -11.76 25.02
N ALA A 423 2.83 -12.95 25.45
CA ALA A 423 1.67 -13.12 26.32
C ALA A 423 1.85 -12.41 27.67
N ARG A 424 3.01 -12.57 28.32
CA ARG A 424 3.33 -11.88 29.58
C ARG A 424 3.29 -10.37 29.42
N ILE A 425 3.96 -9.83 28.38
CA ILE A 425 3.98 -8.39 28.11
C ILE A 425 2.56 -7.85 27.90
N LEU A 426 1.73 -8.55 27.12
CA LEU A 426 0.34 -8.13 26.85
C LEU A 426 -0.56 -8.27 28.08
N ALA A 427 -0.36 -9.30 28.90
CA ALA A 427 -1.04 -9.46 30.17
C ALA A 427 -0.75 -8.27 31.09
N ALA A 428 0.53 -7.92 31.25
CA ALA A 428 0.95 -6.77 32.03
C ALA A 428 0.37 -5.45 31.48
N ARG A 429 0.43 -5.24 30.16
CA ARG A 429 -0.16 -4.06 29.50
C ARG A 429 -1.66 -3.93 29.72
N SER A 430 -2.39 -5.05 29.72
CA SER A 430 -3.85 -5.05 29.84
C SER A 430 -4.35 -5.11 31.29
N GLY A 431 -3.55 -5.61 32.23
CA GLY A 431 -4.03 -5.98 33.57
C GLY A 431 -4.95 -7.21 33.55
N HIS A 432 -4.89 -8.00 32.47
CA HIS A 432 -5.57 -9.29 32.34
C HIS A 432 -4.50 -10.39 32.29
N GLY A 433 -4.21 -10.99 33.43
CA GLY A 433 -3.10 -11.93 33.60
C GLY A 433 -3.21 -12.71 34.90
N ASP A 434 -2.24 -13.58 35.16
CA ASP A 434 -2.09 -14.27 36.44
C ASP A 434 -1.57 -13.30 37.51
N PHE A 435 -2.44 -12.37 37.92
CA PHE A 435 -2.17 -11.32 38.91
C PHE A 435 -3.19 -11.37 40.04
N LYS A 436 -2.77 -11.09 41.28
CA LYS A 436 -3.64 -11.07 42.46
C LYS A 436 -4.86 -10.18 42.23
N GLU A 437 -4.66 -8.95 41.76
CA GLU A 437 -5.78 -8.02 41.51
C GLU A 437 -6.75 -8.54 40.45
N TYR A 438 -6.24 -9.25 39.43
CA TYR A 438 -7.08 -9.85 38.40
C TYR A 438 -7.93 -11.00 38.95
N HIS A 439 -7.33 -11.92 39.71
CA HIS A 439 -8.01 -13.07 40.28
C HIS A 439 -9.04 -12.67 41.35
N VAL A 440 -8.70 -11.71 42.20
CA VAL A 440 -9.63 -11.13 43.18
C VAL A 440 -10.82 -10.48 42.48
N ARG A 441 -10.57 -9.63 41.46
CA ARG A 441 -11.64 -8.95 40.70
C ARG A 441 -12.59 -9.93 39.99
N LEU A 442 -12.10 -11.09 39.55
CA LEU A 442 -12.91 -12.11 38.87
C LEU A 442 -13.39 -13.24 39.80
N ASN A 443 -13.15 -13.12 41.11
CA ASN A 443 -13.56 -14.10 42.11
C ASN A 443 -13.09 -15.54 41.82
N HIS A 444 -11.83 -15.68 41.40
CA HIS A 444 -11.22 -16.99 41.16
C HIS A 444 -10.78 -17.61 42.50
N ARG A 445 -11.45 -18.68 42.94
CA ARG A 445 -11.24 -19.29 44.27
C ARG A 445 -9.94 -20.08 44.42
N ASN A 446 -9.45 -20.70 43.35
CA ASN A 446 -8.29 -21.60 43.38
C ASN A 446 -7.05 -20.95 42.76
N ALA A 447 -6.98 -19.62 42.77
CA ALA A 447 -5.89 -18.90 42.15
C ALA A 447 -4.74 -18.70 43.12
N GLU A 448 -3.53 -19.05 42.70
CA GLU A 448 -2.31 -18.74 43.43
C GLU A 448 -2.04 -17.23 43.38
N LEU A 449 -2.20 -16.53 44.51
CA LEU A 449 -2.15 -15.07 44.59
C LEU A 449 -0.74 -14.53 44.86
N HIS A 450 0.16 -15.37 45.37
CA HIS A 450 1.54 -15.02 45.69
C HIS A 450 2.51 -15.74 44.76
N CYS A 451 3.74 -15.25 44.69
CA CYS A 451 4.73 -15.85 43.82
C CYS A 451 5.11 -17.26 44.30
N PRO A 452 5.13 -18.27 43.40
CA PRO A 452 5.53 -19.62 43.78
C PRO A 452 7.06 -19.83 43.79
N VAL A 453 7.84 -18.80 43.47
CA VAL A 453 9.31 -18.92 43.38
C VAL A 453 9.90 -19.01 44.78
N ALA A 454 10.75 -20.01 45.01
CA ALA A 454 11.43 -20.20 46.29
C ALA A 454 12.17 -18.91 46.72
N GLY A 455 11.92 -18.46 47.95
CA GLY A 455 12.48 -17.22 48.50
C GLY A 455 11.72 -15.94 48.10
N CYS A 456 10.58 -16.03 47.42
CA CYS A 456 9.75 -14.88 47.06
C CYS A 456 8.28 -15.09 47.44
N ASP A 457 7.80 -14.38 48.47
CA ASP A 457 6.38 -14.42 48.92
C ASP A 457 5.59 -13.16 48.52
N GLN A 458 6.08 -12.43 47.53
CA GLN A 458 5.41 -11.21 47.06
C GLN A 458 4.12 -11.53 46.31
N ALA A 459 3.10 -10.68 46.48
CA ALA A 459 1.88 -10.79 45.70
C ALA A 459 2.17 -10.70 44.20
N LYS A 460 1.47 -11.50 43.38
CA LYS A 460 1.61 -11.46 41.92
C LYS A 460 1.05 -10.15 41.36
N THR A 461 1.91 -9.17 41.13
CA THR A 461 1.53 -7.93 40.43
C THR A 461 1.87 -8.02 38.94
N PHE A 462 1.42 -7.02 38.16
CA PHE A 462 1.69 -6.96 36.73
C PHE A 462 3.16 -6.68 36.35
N THR A 463 4.04 -6.35 37.30
CA THR A 463 5.50 -6.22 37.07
C THR A 463 6.29 -7.33 37.75
N HIS A 464 5.65 -8.04 38.68
CA HIS A 464 6.27 -9.10 39.47
C HIS A 464 7.04 -10.15 38.65
N PRO A 465 6.54 -10.66 37.50
CA PRO A 465 7.29 -11.63 36.69
C PRO A 465 8.68 -11.18 36.23
N TRP A 466 8.92 -9.87 36.20
CA TRP A 466 10.19 -9.28 35.80
C TRP A 466 11.04 -8.82 36.99
N GLU A 467 10.47 -8.72 38.20
CA GLU A 467 11.11 -8.10 39.37
C GLU A 467 11.35 -9.09 40.51
N CYS A 468 10.81 -10.31 40.39
CA CYS A 468 10.97 -11.38 41.36
C CYS A 468 12.44 -11.61 41.71
N LEU A 469 12.80 -11.37 42.98
CA LEU A 469 14.16 -11.52 43.50
C LEU A 469 14.64 -12.98 43.50
N GLY A 470 13.72 -13.95 43.59
CA GLY A 470 14.03 -15.37 43.46
C GLY A 470 14.29 -15.83 42.02
N ASN A 471 14.22 -14.93 41.03
CA ASN A 471 14.53 -15.22 39.63
C ASN A 471 15.92 -14.65 39.29
N GLU A 472 16.82 -15.49 38.79
CA GLU A 472 18.18 -15.11 38.38
C GLU A 472 18.24 -13.98 37.34
N LYS A 473 17.11 -13.69 36.67
CA LYS A 473 16.98 -12.74 35.56
C LYS A 473 16.07 -11.54 35.86
N ASN A 474 16.07 -11.06 37.11
CA ASN A 474 15.29 -9.88 37.48
C ASN A 474 15.73 -8.62 36.70
N LEU A 475 14.76 -7.76 36.40
CA LEU A 475 14.94 -6.50 35.69
C LEU A 475 14.59 -5.34 36.63
N PRO A 476 15.43 -4.30 36.73
CA PRO A 476 15.07 -3.10 37.47
C PRO A 476 13.79 -2.46 36.92
N MET A 477 12.93 -1.92 37.80
CA MET A 477 11.65 -1.29 37.47
C MET A 477 11.71 -0.27 36.31
N ARG A 478 12.80 0.50 36.21
CA ARG A 478 13.01 1.46 35.10
C ARG A 478 12.98 0.78 33.73
N PHE A 479 13.55 -0.42 33.63
CA PHE A 479 13.61 -1.20 32.40
C PHE A 479 12.31 -1.95 32.13
N VAL A 480 11.64 -2.44 33.17
CA VAL A 480 10.31 -3.05 33.06
C VAL A 480 9.31 -2.02 32.52
N ARG A 481 9.31 -0.79 33.07
CA ARG A 481 8.49 0.30 32.54
C ARG A 481 8.80 0.58 31.07
N LYS A 482 10.07 0.76 30.69
CA LYS A 482 10.47 0.97 29.28
C LYS A 482 10.03 -0.17 28.35
N LEU A 483 10.18 -1.43 28.78
CA LEU A 483 9.73 -2.61 28.05
C LEU A 483 8.21 -2.58 27.84
N LEU A 484 7.45 -2.36 28.92
CA LEU A 484 5.99 -2.32 28.86
C LEU A 484 5.51 -1.14 28.02
N THR A 485 6.15 0.03 28.08
CA THR A 485 5.82 1.19 27.24
C THR A 485 6.32 1.07 25.80
N GLY A 486 6.99 -0.03 25.43
CA GLY A 486 7.37 -0.31 24.04
C GLY A 486 8.57 0.50 23.54
N ASP A 487 9.43 0.95 24.46
CA ASP A 487 10.70 1.59 24.12
C ASP A 487 11.57 0.64 23.29
N LYS A 488 11.94 1.09 22.09
CA LYS A 488 12.71 0.28 21.13
C LYS A 488 14.09 -0.08 21.67
N SER A 489 14.69 0.78 22.51
CA SER A 489 15.99 0.54 23.14
C SER A 489 15.98 -0.69 24.05
N CYS A 490 14.81 -1.07 24.57
CA CYS A 490 14.65 -2.16 25.53
C CYS A 490 14.17 -3.47 24.88
N ARG A 491 14.11 -3.57 23.54
CA ARG A 491 13.68 -4.80 22.85
C ARG A 491 14.56 -6.00 23.14
N TYR A 492 15.86 -5.81 23.33
CA TYR A 492 16.80 -6.89 23.68
C TYR A 492 16.44 -7.52 25.04
N LEU A 493 15.79 -6.78 25.95
CA LEU A 493 15.35 -7.30 27.24
C LEU A 493 14.24 -8.34 27.08
N ALA A 494 13.43 -8.27 26.02
CA ALA A 494 12.46 -9.32 25.74
C ALA A 494 13.14 -10.66 25.40
N GLY A 495 14.33 -10.63 24.80
CA GLY A 495 15.16 -11.83 24.56
C GLY A 495 15.85 -12.37 25.82
N LYS A 496 16.06 -11.55 26.86
CA LYS A 496 16.56 -12.03 28.16
C LYS A 496 15.52 -12.84 28.94
N LEU A 497 14.24 -12.76 28.56
CA LEU A 497 13.12 -13.46 29.21
C LEU A 497 12.90 -14.90 28.70
N ASP A 498 13.69 -15.34 27.73
CA ASP A 498 13.50 -16.59 27.01
C ASP A 498 14.84 -17.33 26.75
N PRO A 499 15.29 -18.20 27.68
CA PRO A 499 16.50 -19.01 27.47
C PRO A 499 16.35 -20.08 26.39
N GLU A 500 15.14 -20.57 26.09
CA GLU A 500 14.92 -21.62 25.08
C GLU A 500 15.14 -21.12 23.65
N TRP A 501 15.14 -19.80 23.45
CA TRP A 501 15.38 -19.17 22.14
C TRP A 501 16.79 -19.38 21.57
N ARG A 502 17.78 -19.78 22.39
CA ARG A 502 19.13 -20.12 21.88
C ARG A 502 19.18 -21.47 21.15
N VAL A 503 18.17 -22.33 21.31
CA VAL A 503 18.19 -23.71 20.78
C VAL A 503 17.67 -23.80 19.33
N PHE A 504 16.99 -22.75 18.83
CA PHE A 504 16.41 -22.74 17.47
C PHE A 504 17.15 -21.83 16.45
N ARG A 505 18.43 -21.51 16.69
CA ARG A 505 19.35 -21.17 15.59
C ARG A 505 19.83 -22.47 14.96
N ILE A 506 19.00 -23.09 14.12
CA ILE A 506 19.51 -24.01 13.11
C ILE A 506 19.97 -23.13 11.94
N GLY A 507 21.27 -23.19 11.66
CA GLY A 507 21.93 -22.87 10.38
C GLY A 507 21.51 -21.61 9.64
N THR A 508 22.40 -20.62 9.63
CA THR A 508 22.54 -19.71 8.47
C THR A 508 22.78 -20.49 7.18
#